data_AF-A0A3N1TP43-F1
#
_entry.id   AF-A0A3N1TP43-F1
#
_cell.length_a   1.000
_cell.length_b   1.000
_cell.length_c   1.000
_cell.angle_alpha   90.00
_cell.angle_beta   90.00
_cell.angle_gamma   90.00
#
_symmetry.space_group_name_H-M   'P 1'
#
loop_
_entity.id
_entity.type
_entity.pdbx_description
1 polymer ?
#
loop_
_entity_poly.entity_id
_entity_poly.type
_entity_poly.pdbx_seq_one_letter_code
_entity_poly.pdbx_strand_id
1 'polypeptide(L)'
;MTESVHSQVTSRAGWSDQNYGYDATGRLTMVEDTTETVCTRRSYAFDARSNRKSLATATPGTDCPTTGGAATNSTYDSGDRLVNSGYTYDAFSRTTALPGSTVGYYANDLAYQQISDGKRQTWQLDAALRFRSWKVETGSRSTWTQTASKLNHSCRRRRQPAGSWRTPPRGR
;
A
#
# COMPACT_ATOMS: atom_id res chain seq x y z
N MET A 1 16.41 -7.25 -21.18
CA MET A 1 15.00 -7.41 -20.77
C MET A 1 14.34 -8.30 -21.81
N THR A 2 13.57 -9.29 -21.37
CA THR A 2 12.80 -10.18 -22.25
C THR A 2 11.32 -10.06 -21.93
N GLU A 3 10.48 -10.24 -22.94
CA GLU A 3 9.03 -10.18 -22.81
C GLU A 3 8.38 -11.41 -23.45
N SER A 4 7.22 -11.80 -22.94
CA SER A 4 6.37 -12.82 -23.53
C SER A 4 5.58 -12.26 -24.73
N VAL A 5 4.91 -13.15 -25.47
CA VAL A 5 3.97 -12.77 -26.55
C VAL A 5 2.79 -11.93 -26.06
N HIS A 6 2.55 -11.89 -24.76
CA HIS A 6 1.53 -11.06 -24.11
C HIS A 6 2.10 -9.73 -23.56
N SER A 7 3.31 -9.33 -23.99
CA SER A 7 4.01 -8.13 -23.51
C SER A 7 4.26 -8.13 -21.99
N GLN A 8 4.41 -9.31 -21.39
CA GLN A 8 4.76 -9.46 -19.98
C GLN A 8 6.27 -9.60 -19.85
N VAL A 9 6.88 -8.87 -18.93
CA VAL A 9 8.32 -8.97 -18.66
C VAL A 9 8.64 -10.35 -18.08
N THR A 10 9.41 -11.18 -18.79
CA THR A 10 9.81 -12.52 -18.32
C THR A 10 11.18 -12.53 -17.67
N SER A 11 12.06 -11.60 -18.06
CA SER A 11 13.31 -11.36 -17.34
C SER A 11 13.81 -9.92 -17.48
N ARG A 12 14.50 -9.46 -16.45
CA ARG A 12 15.15 -8.15 -16.42
C ARG A 12 16.51 -8.30 -15.73
N ALA A 13 17.53 -7.71 -16.32
CA ALA A 13 18.90 -7.73 -15.80
C ALA A 13 19.41 -6.29 -15.67
N GLY A 14 20.30 -6.04 -14.70
CA GLY A 14 20.86 -4.73 -14.39
C GLY A 14 21.79 -4.81 -13.17
N TRP A 15 21.51 -4.03 -12.12
CA TRP A 15 22.19 -4.18 -10.83
C TRP A 15 21.70 -5.41 -10.04
N SER A 16 20.65 -6.03 -10.53
CA SER A 16 20.07 -7.27 -10.05
C SER A 16 19.42 -8.00 -11.23
N ASP A 17 19.29 -9.32 -11.11
CA ASP A 17 18.70 -10.19 -12.14
C ASP A 17 17.37 -10.74 -11.65
N GLN A 18 16.30 -10.42 -12.38
CA GLN A 18 14.95 -10.88 -12.10
C GLN A 18 14.42 -11.81 -13.19
N ASN A 19 13.86 -12.94 -12.78
CA ASN A 19 13.04 -13.80 -13.61
C ASN A 19 11.60 -13.83 -13.08
N TYR A 20 10.63 -13.76 -14.00
CA TYR A 20 9.22 -13.68 -13.69
C TYR A 20 8.45 -14.85 -14.33
N GLY A 21 7.60 -15.50 -13.53
CA GLY A 21 6.70 -16.55 -13.99
C GLY A 21 5.25 -16.10 -13.90
N TYR A 22 4.44 -16.45 -14.90
CA TYR A 22 3.03 -16.11 -14.97
C TYR A 22 2.18 -17.36 -15.14
N ASP A 23 0.94 -17.34 -14.64
CA ASP A 23 -0.05 -18.35 -15.00
C ASP A 23 -0.69 -18.08 -16.37
N ALA A 24 -1.53 -19.01 -16.83
CA ALA A 24 -2.22 -18.92 -18.13
C ALA A 24 -3.15 -17.69 -18.25
N THR A 25 -3.58 -17.12 -17.12
CA THR A 25 -4.39 -15.88 -17.07
C THR A 25 -3.53 -14.62 -16.98
N GLY A 26 -2.19 -14.77 -16.99
CA GLY A 26 -1.24 -13.67 -16.97
C GLY A 26 -0.96 -13.09 -15.58
N ARG A 27 -1.32 -13.78 -14.51
CA ARG A 27 -1.01 -13.34 -13.13
C ARG A 27 0.39 -13.79 -12.74
N LEU A 28 1.13 -12.91 -12.07
CA LEU A 28 2.50 -13.19 -11.60
C LEU A 28 2.49 -14.24 -10.50
N THR A 29 2.99 -15.44 -10.79
CA THR A 29 3.03 -16.59 -9.87
C THR A 29 4.42 -16.84 -9.29
N MET A 30 5.46 -16.25 -9.87
CA MET A 30 6.83 -16.45 -9.41
C MET A 30 7.70 -15.22 -9.70
N VAL A 31 8.55 -14.89 -8.73
CA VAL A 31 9.67 -13.96 -8.91
C VAL A 31 10.92 -14.64 -8.37
N GLU A 32 11.97 -14.69 -9.16
CA GLU A 32 13.33 -14.95 -8.71
C GLU A 32 14.10 -13.64 -8.85
N ASP A 33 14.71 -13.17 -7.77
CA ASP A 33 15.38 -11.87 -7.71
C ASP A 33 16.77 -12.03 -7.11
N THR A 34 17.79 -11.89 -7.95
CA THR A 34 19.20 -12.07 -7.59
C THR A 34 19.87 -10.71 -7.44
N THR A 35 20.32 -10.41 -6.23
CA THR A 35 21.09 -9.20 -5.91
C THR A 35 22.35 -9.61 -5.16
N GLU A 36 23.52 -9.11 -5.59
CA GLU A 36 24.81 -9.38 -4.93
C GLU A 36 25.03 -10.88 -4.63
N THR A 37 24.68 -11.75 -5.59
CA THR A 37 24.72 -13.24 -5.54
C THR A 37 23.63 -13.94 -4.71
N VAL A 38 22.76 -13.20 -4.02
CA VAL A 38 21.65 -13.78 -3.24
C VAL A 38 20.37 -13.79 -4.07
N CYS A 39 19.86 -14.98 -4.38
CA CYS A 39 18.64 -15.14 -5.18
C CYS A 39 17.39 -15.39 -4.32
N THR A 40 16.53 -14.40 -4.12
CA THR A 40 15.27 -14.62 -3.41
C THR A 40 14.18 -15.11 -4.37
N ARG A 41 13.59 -16.27 -4.07
CA ARG A 41 12.41 -16.77 -4.79
C ARG A 41 11.12 -16.49 -4.03
N ARG A 42 10.16 -15.84 -4.68
CA ARG A 42 8.79 -15.64 -4.19
C ARG A 42 7.82 -16.40 -5.08
N SER A 43 6.96 -17.21 -4.49
CA SER A 43 5.90 -17.94 -5.20
C SER A 43 4.54 -17.50 -4.72
N TYR A 44 3.61 -17.28 -5.65
CA TYR A 44 2.27 -16.79 -5.40
C TYR A 44 1.22 -17.77 -5.93
N ALA A 45 0.19 -18.02 -5.13
CA ALA A 45 -0.99 -18.76 -5.58
C ALA A 45 -2.24 -17.90 -5.41
N PHE A 46 -3.15 -18.03 -6.36
CA PHE A 46 -4.39 -17.25 -6.43
C PHE A 46 -5.60 -18.17 -6.45
N ASP A 47 -6.74 -17.69 -5.97
CA ASP A 47 -8.02 -18.35 -6.22
C ASP A 47 -8.60 -18.02 -7.61
N ALA A 48 -9.80 -18.55 -7.88
CA ALA A 48 -10.53 -18.31 -9.11
C ALA A 48 -10.95 -16.83 -9.30
N ARG A 49 -11.01 -16.05 -8.21
CA ARG A 49 -11.34 -14.61 -8.22
C ARG A 49 -10.10 -13.73 -8.17
N SER A 50 -8.91 -14.32 -8.34
CA SER A 50 -7.61 -13.64 -8.35
C SER A 50 -7.19 -13.02 -7.01
N ASN A 51 -7.76 -13.50 -5.90
CA ASN A 51 -7.21 -13.18 -4.58
C ASN A 51 -5.94 -13.99 -4.34
N ARG A 52 -4.86 -13.34 -3.89
CA ARG A 52 -3.61 -14.03 -3.55
C ARG A 52 -3.76 -14.82 -2.25
N LYS A 53 -4.01 -16.13 -2.36
CA LYS A 53 -4.18 -17.04 -1.23
C LYS A 53 -2.88 -17.51 -0.59
N SER A 54 -1.75 -17.42 -1.29
CA SER A 54 -0.49 -17.92 -0.76
C SER A 54 0.69 -17.06 -1.21
N LEU A 55 1.63 -16.85 -0.30
CA LEU A 55 2.97 -16.31 -0.56
C LEU A 55 3.99 -17.21 0.13
N ALA A 56 4.87 -17.81 -0.64
CA ALA A 56 6.05 -18.51 -0.14
C ALA A 56 7.33 -17.76 -0.55
N THR A 57 8.23 -17.52 0.40
CA THR A 57 9.53 -16.89 0.13
C THR A 57 10.64 -17.85 0.52
N ALA A 58 11.55 -18.13 -0.41
CA ALA A 58 12.78 -18.88 -0.16
C ALA A 58 13.99 -18.00 -0.49
N THR A 59 15.01 -18.08 0.38
CA THR A 59 16.33 -17.51 0.17
C THR A 59 17.36 -18.63 0.25
N PRO A 60 18.28 -18.76 -0.70
CA PRO A 60 19.27 -19.81 -0.75
C PRO A 60 20.57 -19.42 -0.05
N GLY A 61 21.45 -20.42 0.08
CA GLY A 61 22.85 -20.23 0.44
C GLY A 61 23.79 -19.93 -0.74
N THR A 62 23.50 -20.41 -1.97
CA THR A 62 24.36 -20.20 -3.17
C THR A 62 23.65 -20.17 -4.53
N ASP A 63 22.63 -21.00 -4.79
CA ASP A 63 21.87 -21.06 -6.06
C ASP A 63 20.39 -20.67 -5.88
N CYS A 64 19.69 -20.17 -6.90
CA CYS A 64 18.25 -19.91 -6.78
C CYS A 64 17.47 -21.15 -6.28
N PRO A 65 16.62 -21.02 -5.23
CA PRO A 65 15.84 -22.14 -4.72
C PRO A 65 14.95 -22.73 -5.80
N THR A 66 14.96 -24.05 -5.97
CA THR A 66 14.09 -24.75 -6.94
C THR A 66 12.66 -24.94 -6.41
N THR A 67 12.45 -24.75 -5.11
CA THR A 67 11.16 -24.80 -4.43
C THR A 67 10.88 -23.51 -3.67
N GLY A 68 9.59 -23.20 -3.47
CA GLY A 68 9.19 -22.11 -2.57
C GLY A 68 9.46 -22.46 -1.11
N GLY A 69 9.60 -21.44 -0.27
CA GLY A 69 9.76 -21.62 1.17
C GLY A 69 8.44 -21.92 1.88
N ALA A 70 8.41 -21.73 3.19
CA ALA A 70 7.18 -21.83 3.96
C ALA A 70 6.14 -20.81 3.47
N ALA A 71 4.91 -21.28 3.27
CA ALA A 71 3.82 -20.49 2.72
C ALA A 71 3.03 -19.76 3.80
N THR A 72 2.85 -18.45 3.64
CA THR A 72 1.86 -17.68 4.37
C THR A 72 0.55 -17.69 3.58
N ASN A 73 -0.50 -18.24 4.19
CA ASN A 73 -1.80 -18.36 3.55
C ASN A 73 -2.77 -17.24 3.94
N SER A 74 -3.65 -16.91 3.00
CA SER A 74 -4.70 -15.91 3.14
C SER A 74 -6.04 -16.50 2.75
N THR A 75 -7.07 -16.15 3.53
CA THR A 75 -8.45 -16.61 3.37
C THR A 75 -9.34 -15.42 3.07
N TYR A 76 -10.35 -15.64 2.21
CA TYR A 76 -11.23 -14.60 1.72
C TYR A 76 -12.68 -15.02 1.87
N ASP A 77 -13.56 -14.06 2.19
CA ASP A 77 -15.00 -14.29 2.21
C ASP A 77 -15.64 -14.20 0.82
N SER A 78 -16.96 -14.29 0.73
CA SER A 78 -17.67 -14.20 -0.55
C SER A 78 -17.55 -12.83 -1.24
N GLY A 79 -17.20 -11.77 -0.51
CA GLY A 79 -16.98 -10.41 -1.03
C GLY A 79 -15.51 -10.08 -1.30
N ASP A 80 -14.63 -11.08 -1.41
CA ASP A 80 -13.20 -10.93 -1.69
C ASP A 80 -12.42 -10.11 -0.64
N ARG A 81 -12.92 -10.12 0.60
CA ARG A 81 -12.26 -9.46 1.74
C ARG A 81 -11.40 -10.47 2.50
N LEU A 82 -10.24 -10.03 2.96
CA LEU A 82 -9.29 -10.86 3.72
C LEU A 82 -9.83 -11.15 5.13
N VAL A 83 -10.14 -12.41 5.43
CA VAL A 83 -10.73 -12.82 6.74
C VAL A 83 -9.74 -13.58 7.63
N ASN A 84 -8.44 -13.33 7.43
CA ASN A 84 -7.43 -13.82 8.34
C ASN A 84 -7.66 -13.27 9.75
N SER A 85 -7.10 -13.94 10.76
CA SER A 85 -7.19 -13.49 12.16
C SER A 85 -6.75 -12.03 12.32
N GLY A 86 -7.53 -11.26 13.07
CA GLY A 86 -7.29 -9.83 13.33
C GLY A 86 -7.93 -8.89 12.31
N TYR A 87 -8.53 -9.38 11.22
CA TYR A 87 -9.30 -8.56 10.30
C TYR A 87 -10.77 -8.50 10.69
N THR A 88 -11.32 -7.28 10.77
CA THR A 88 -12.76 -7.06 10.93
C THR A 88 -13.22 -5.96 10.00
N TYR A 89 -14.51 -6.02 9.65
CA TYR A 89 -15.14 -5.11 8.71
C TYR A 89 -16.44 -4.55 9.29
N ASP A 90 -16.80 -3.33 8.91
CA ASP A 90 -18.14 -2.82 9.16
C ASP A 90 -19.14 -3.24 8.06
N ALA A 91 -20.40 -2.81 8.22
CA ALA A 91 -21.48 -3.10 7.26
C ALA A 91 -21.24 -2.54 5.86
N PHE A 92 -20.35 -1.55 5.72
CA PHE A 92 -19.94 -0.96 4.44
C PHE A 92 -18.67 -1.62 3.88
N SER A 93 -18.24 -2.74 4.49
CA SER A 93 -17.03 -3.47 4.11
C SER A 93 -15.72 -2.70 4.31
N ARG A 94 -15.70 -1.65 5.13
CA ARG A 94 -14.47 -0.94 5.48
C ARG A 94 -13.75 -1.69 6.59
N THR A 95 -12.41 -1.78 6.51
CA THR A 95 -11.58 -2.47 7.51
C THR A 95 -11.58 -1.70 8.83
N THR A 96 -12.18 -2.25 9.88
CA THR A 96 -12.23 -1.63 11.22
C THR A 96 -11.12 -2.14 12.14
N ALA A 97 -10.61 -3.34 11.88
CA ALA A 97 -9.43 -3.88 12.54
C ALA A 97 -8.56 -4.63 11.52
N LEU A 98 -7.26 -4.57 11.75
CA LEU A 98 -6.23 -5.37 11.11
C LEU A 98 -5.22 -5.77 12.20
N PRO A 99 -4.35 -6.79 11.97
CA PRO A 99 -3.36 -7.18 12.96
C PRO A 99 -2.52 -5.99 13.46
N GLY A 100 -2.64 -5.69 14.75
CA GLY A 100 -1.91 -4.59 15.40
C GLY A 100 -2.49 -3.18 15.20
N SER A 101 -3.62 -3.02 14.49
CA SER A 101 -4.24 -1.71 14.34
C SER A 101 -5.77 -1.72 14.28
N THR A 102 -6.38 -0.62 14.70
CA THR A 102 -7.81 -0.35 14.50
C THR A 102 -8.01 0.94 13.72
N VAL A 103 -9.08 1.00 12.93
CA VAL A 103 -9.44 2.19 12.15
C VAL A 103 -10.90 2.53 12.39
N GLY A 104 -11.14 3.79 12.76
CA GLY A 104 -12.46 4.40 12.83
C GLY A 104 -12.67 5.34 11.65
N TYR A 105 -13.92 5.43 11.18
CA TYR A 105 -14.31 6.22 10.02
C TYR A 105 -15.40 7.23 10.39
N TYR A 106 -15.43 8.32 9.63
CA TYR A 106 -16.59 9.20 9.56
C TYR A 106 -17.73 8.55 8.77
N ALA A 107 -18.92 9.15 8.86
CA ALA A 107 -20.09 8.71 8.09
C ALA A 107 -19.94 8.92 6.57
N ASN A 108 -18.97 9.73 6.13
CA ASN A 108 -18.65 9.98 4.73
C ASN A 108 -17.42 9.16 4.24
N ASP A 109 -17.15 8.02 4.88
CA ASP A 109 -16.09 7.07 4.52
C ASP A 109 -14.64 7.54 4.66
N LEU A 110 -14.42 8.78 5.13
CA LEU A 110 -13.07 9.26 5.44
C LEU A 110 -12.58 8.69 6.77
N ALA A 111 -11.29 8.33 6.82
CA ALA A 111 -10.65 7.89 8.05
C ALA A 111 -10.72 8.98 9.12
N TYR A 112 -11.21 8.62 10.30
CA TYR A 112 -11.28 9.50 11.46
C TYR A 112 -10.09 9.27 12.39
N GLN A 113 -9.82 8.01 12.72
CA GLN A 113 -8.82 7.65 13.70
C GLN A 113 -8.18 6.31 13.35
N GLN A 114 -6.86 6.21 13.54
CA GLN A 114 -6.15 4.94 13.52
C GLN A 114 -5.36 4.80 14.81
N ILE A 115 -5.44 3.63 15.45
CA ILE A 115 -4.60 3.26 16.58
C ILE A 115 -3.68 2.13 16.12
N SER A 116 -2.38 2.28 16.30
CA SER A 116 -1.39 1.25 15.97
C SER A 116 -0.16 1.44 16.83
N ASP A 117 0.37 0.35 17.40
CA ASP A 117 1.67 0.36 18.09
C ASP A 117 1.81 1.47 19.15
N GLY A 118 0.79 1.63 20.02
CA GLY A 118 0.77 2.67 21.06
C GLY A 118 0.69 4.11 20.51
N LYS A 119 0.42 4.29 19.22
CA LYS A 119 0.20 5.59 18.56
C LYS A 119 -1.25 5.69 18.15
N ARG A 120 -1.82 6.89 18.29
CA ARG A 120 -3.14 7.25 17.78
C ARG A 120 -3.02 8.42 16.86
N GLN A 121 -3.36 8.21 15.59
CA GLN A 121 -3.50 9.28 14.62
C GLN A 121 -4.98 9.64 14.50
N THR A 122 -5.31 10.91 14.64
CA THR A 122 -6.68 11.43 14.45
C THR A 122 -6.66 12.48 13.36
N TRP A 123 -7.53 12.32 12.37
CA TRP A 123 -7.74 13.30 11.31
C TRP A 123 -9.02 14.08 11.57
N GLN A 124 -9.03 15.36 11.23
CA GLN A 124 -10.18 16.24 11.37
C GLN A 124 -10.53 16.84 10.01
N LEU A 125 -11.84 16.91 9.75
CA LEU A 125 -12.38 17.48 8.53
C LEU A 125 -12.75 18.95 8.72
N ASP A 126 -12.75 19.72 7.64
CA ASP A 126 -13.44 21.00 7.59
C ASP A 126 -14.95 20.82 7.32
N ALA A 127 -15.71 21.91 7.38
CA ALA A 127 -17.15 21.90 7.09
C ALA A 127 -17.49 21.48 5.65
N ALA A 128 -16.51 21.49 4.74
CA ALA A 128 -16.64 20.99 3.38
C ALA A 128 -16.18 19.53 3.23
N LEU A 129 -16.02 18.81 4.35
CA LEU A 129 -15.63 17.40 4.42
C LEU A 129 -14.24 17.10 3.83
N ARG A 130 -13.30 18.04 3.92
CA ARG A 130 -11.90 17.85 3.49
C ARG A 130 -10.98 17.73 4.69
N PHE A 131 -9.92 16.94 4.59
CA PHE A 131 -8.89 16.84 5.64
C PHE A 131 -8.25 18.20 5.92
N ARG A 132 -8.55 18.75 7.09
CA ARG A 132 -8.09 20.05 7.54
C ARG A 132 -6.90 19.93 8.48
N SER A 133 -6.90 18.97 9.38
CA SER A 133 -5.79 18.77 10.31
C SER A 133 -5.65 17.32 10.70
N TRP A 134 -4.50 17.01 11.29
CA TRP A 134 -4.29 15.76 11.99
C TRP A 134 -3.44 15.98 13.23
N LYS A 135 -3.56 15.04 14.17
CA LYS A 135 -2.64 14.90 15.31
C LYS A 135 -2.22 13.45 15.47
N VAL A 136 -1.03 13.26 16.02
CA VAL A 136 -0.54 11.97 16.49
C VAL A 136 -0.32 12.09 17.99
N GLU A 137 -0.80 11.09 18.71
CA GLU A 137 -0.66 10.96 20.15
C GLU A 137 0.01 9.61 20.46
N THR A 138 0.87 9.56 21.48
CA THR A 138 1.43 8.32 22.02
C THR A 138 0.81 8.01 23.36
N GLY A 139 0.56 6.74 23.64
CA GLY A 139 -0.04 6.32 24.90
C GLY A 139 -0.81 5.01 24.79
N SER A 140 -1.60 4.74 25.81
CA SER A 140 -2.45 3.54 25.85
C SER A 140 -3.74 3.83 26.61
N ARG A 141 -4.81 3.13 26.23
CA ARG A 141 -6.14 3.21 26.87
C ARG A 141 -6.67 4.64 26.94
N SER A 142 -6.72 5.22 28.14
CA SER A 142 -7.29 6.55 28.41
C SER A 142 -6.25 7.67 28.42
N THR A 143 -4.95 7.37 28.47
CA THR A 143 -3.89 8.37 28.58
C THR A 143 -3.15 8.50 27.27
N TRP A 144 -3.19 9.70 26.68
CA TRP A 144 -2.61 10.00 25.37
C TRP A 144 -1.93 11.36 25.38
N THR A 145 -0.67 11.38 24.95
CA THR A 145 0.15 12.58 24.87
C THR A 145 0.35 12.95 23.40
N GLN A 146 -0.03 14.17 23.01
CA GLN A 146 0.19 14.64 21.65
C GLN A 146 1.69 14.79 21.37
N THR A 147 2.16 14.15 20.31
CA THR A 147 3.56 14.18 19.87
C THR A 147 3.76 14.89 18.55
N ALA A 148 2.71 14.96 17.70
CA ALA A 148 2.76 15.73 16.46
C ALA A 148 1.38 16.25 16.08
N SER A 149 1.35 17.35 15.31
CA SER A 149 0.11 17.86 14.69
C SER A 149 0.42 18.68 13.45
N LYS A 150 -0.57 18.81 12.56
CA LYS A 150 -0.53 19.70 11.40
C LYS A 150 -1.90 20.27 11.11
N LEU A 151 -1.94 21.55 10.72
CA LEU A 151 -3.10 22.22 10.15
C LEU A 151 -2.82 22.56 8.68
N ASN A 152 -3.68 22.07 7.79
CA ASN A 152 -3.68 22.40 6.37
C ASN A 152 -4.57 23.62 6.11
N HIS A 153 -4.05 24.59 5.36
CA HIS A 153 -4.84 25.73 4.88
C HIS A 153 -5.33 25.45 3.45
N SER A 154 -6.60 25.12 3.32
CA SER A 154 -7.24 24.91 2.01
C SER A 154 -7.56 26.24 1.33
N CYS A 155 -6.61 26.85 0.62
CA CYS A 155 -6.91 28.03 -0.18
C CYS A 155 -7.68 27.62 -1.45
N ARG A 156 -8.99 27.91 -1.51
CA ARG A 156 -9.70 28.03 -2.79
C ARG A 156 -9.21 29.32 -3.46
N ARG A 157 -8.08 29.27 -4.18
CA ARG A 157 -7.64 30.45 -4.93
C ARG A 157 -8.39 30.52 -6.27
N ARG A 158 -9.63 31.01 -6.23
CA ARG A 158 -10.21 31.69 -7.41
C ARG A 158 -9.96 33.19 -7.23
N ARG A 159 -8.75 33.60 -7.60
CA ARG A 159 -8.37 35.00 -7.85
C ARG A 159 -7.24 35.00 -8.87
N GLN A 160 -7.59 34.95 -10.14
CA GLN A 160 -7.01 35.92 -11.07
C GLN A 160 -8.03 37.07 -11.14
N PRO A 161 -7.55 38.30 -10.90
CA PRO A 161 -7.48 39.24 -12.01
C PRO A 161 -6.06 39.76 -12.23
N ALA A 162 -5.82 40.12 -13.48
CA ALA A 162 -4.57 40.61 -14.03
C ALA A 162 -4.03 41.86 -13.32
N GLY A 163 -2.70 41.95 -13.27
CA GLY A 163 -1.95 43.09 -12.76
C GLY A 163 -0.52 43.07 -13.29
N SER A 164 -0.40 43.29 -14.60
CA SER A 164 0.75 43.80 -15.36
C SER A 164 2.11 43.89 -14.65
N TRP A 165 3.04 43.02 -15.05
CA TRP A 165 4.39 43.48 -15.37
C TRP A 165 4.72 43.01 -16.79
N ARG A 166 4.56 43.95 -17.73
CA ARG A 166 5.10 43.88 -19.08
C ARG A 166 6.62 43.71 -18.97
N THR A 167 7.18 42.67 -19.57
CA THR A 167 8.53 42.72 -20.12
C THR A 167 8.49 43.51 -21.42
N PRO A 168 9.45 44.41 -21.64
CA PRO A 168 10.23 44.30 -22.88
C PRO A 168 11.69 44.82 -22.72
N PRO A 169 12.53 44.74 -23.76
CA PRO A 169 12.82 43.61 -24.64
C PRO A 169 14.32 43.27 -24.63
N ARG A 170 14.69 42.15 -25.27
CA ARG A 170 16.09 41.83 -25.60
C ARG A 170 16.67 42.87 -26.57
N GLY A 171 17.94 43.23 -26.38
CA GLY A 171 18.68 44.06 -27.33
C GLY A 171 20.20 43.96 -27.14
N ARG A 172 20.83 43.23 -28.09
CA ARG A 172 22.25 43.00 -28.38
C ARG A 172 23.07 42.17 -27.39
#